data_AF-A0A954ZC35-F1
#
_entry.id   AF-A0A954ZC35-F1
#
_cell.length_a   1.000
_cell.length_b   1.000
_cell.length_c   1.000
_cell.angle_alpha   90.00
_cell.angle_beta   90.00
_cell.angle_gamma   90.00
#
_symmetry.space_group_name_H-M   'P 1'
#
loop_
_entity.id
_entity.type
_entity.pdbx_description
1 polymer ?
#
loop_
_entity_poly.entity_id
_entity_poly.type
_entity_poly.pdbx_seq_one_letter_code
_entity_poly.pdbx_strand_id
1 'polypeptide(L)'
;HDQRHGTHLLGSGPVLCGSCHADPALGTEGVAGVPSLSHAMHGSHASRMQPIADMGLGNACYACHPGFQTNCQRDVHYEKGIFCVDCHGDMAAVASPFRTPWVDEPLCGNCHQAGHPNYDFEEPGKLFKDSRGHGDVHCSACHGSPHAIGPAVTDADNLQAIELQGYAGTIAKCTVCHTSMPNEGFFHSRDD
;
A
#
# COMPACT_ATOMS: atom_id res chain seq x y z
N HIS A 1 14.13 -23.84 3.32
CA HIS A 1 15.43 -23.13 3.37
C HIS A 1 16.54 -24.14 3.60
N ASP A 2 16.51 -24.88 4.71
CA ASP A 2 17.48 -25.93 5.08
C ASP A 2 17.83 -26.89 3.95
N GLN A 3 16.84 -27.53 3.33
CA GLN A 3 17.08 -28.47 2.24
C GLN A 3 17.77 -27.85 1.01
N ARG A 4 17.49 -26.56 0.71
CA ARG A 4 17.98 -25.90 -0.52
C ARG A 4 19.28 -25.14 -0.33
N HIS A 5 19.53 -24.67 0.88
CA HIS A 5 20.63 -23.75 1.20
C HIS A 5 21.54 -24.27 2.31
N GLY A 6 21.32 -25.51 2.79
CA GLY A 6 22.15 -26.16 3.80
C GLY A 6 22.07 -25.52 5.18
N THR A 7 21.02 -24.76 5.47
CA THR A 7 20.81 -24.17 6.80
C THR A 7 20.20 -25.17 7.79
N HIS A 8 20.13 -24.78 9.05
CA HIS A 8 19.51 -25.55 10.13
C HIS A 8 18.46 -24.70 10.88
N LEU A 9 17.59 -24.01 10.13
CA LEU A 9 16.55 -23.15 10.71
C LEU A 9 15.41 -23.96 11.33
N LEU A 10 15.11 -25.15 10.79
CA LEU A 10 14.10 -26.04 11.33
C LEU A 10 14.58 -26.63 12.65
N GLY A 11 13.90 -26.28 13.76
CA GLY A 11 14.27 -26.71 15.11
C GLY A 11 15.25 -25.77 15.84
N SER A 12 15.69 -24.70 15.18
CA SER A 12 16.38 -23.58 15.84
C SER A 12 15.38 -22.59 16.46
N GLY A 13 15.88 -21.64 17.26
CA GLY A 13 15.07 -20.50 17.72
C GLY A 13 14.58 -19.63 16.56
N PRO A 14 13.58 -18.75 16.79
CA PRO A 14 13.10 -17.83 15.77
C PRO A 14 14.23 -16.99 15.17
N VAL A 15 14.26 -16.90 13.84
CA VAL A 15 15.21 -16.06 13.11
C VAL A 15 14.47 -14.92 12.43
N LEU A 16 15.09 -13.74 12.43
CA LEU A 16 14.61 -12.61 11.64
C LEU A 16 15.08 -12.80 10.20
N CYS A 17 14.17 -13.08 9.27
CA CYS A 17 14.52 -13.23 7.85
C CYS A 17 15.32 -12.03 7.31
N GLY A 18 14.98 -10.83 7.80
CA GLY A 18 15.65 -9.55 7.54
C GLY A 18 17.15 -9.53 7.85
N SER A 19 17.63 -10.38 8.76
CA SER A 19 19.06 -10.45 9.10
C SER A 19 19.93 -10.93 7.94
N CYS A 20 19.35 -11.68 7.01
CA CYS A 20 20.02 -12.19 5.81
C CYS A 20 19.47 -11.56 4.54
N HIS A 21 18.14 -11.39 4.46
CA HIS A 21 17.46 -10.84 3.30
C HIS A 21 17.11 -9.38 3.54
N ALA A 22 17.63 -8.45 2.74
CA ALA A 22 17.35 -7.02 2.91
C ALA A 22 15.83 -6.75 2.89
N ASP A 23 15.38 -5.90 3.81
CA ASP A 23 13.98 -5.47 3.93
C ASP A 23 13.92 -4.00 4.37
N PRO A 24 13.66 -3.08 3.42
CA PRO A 24 13.55 -1.66 3.71
C PRO A 24 12.47 -1.31 4.74
N ALA A 25 11.36 -2.06 4.82
CA ALA A 25 10.31 -1.76 5.81
C ALA A 25 10.77 -1.97 7.26
N LEU A 26 11.71 -2.90 7.47
CA LEU A 26 12.29 -3.18 8.77
C LEU A 26 13.64 -2.49 8.98
N GLY A 27 14.13 -1.74 7.97
CA GLY A 27 15.44 -1.11 7.99
C GLY A 27 16.60 -2.11 8.04
N THR A 28 16.38 -3.36 7.63
CA THR A 28 17.41 -4.40 7.66
C THR A 28 18.19 -4.42 6.35
N GLU A 29 19.49 -4.22 6.41
CA GLU A 29 20.39 -4.21 5.24
C GLU A 29 20.55 -5.60 4.59
N GLY A 30 20.37 -6.67 5.38
CA GLY A 30 20.63 -8.04 4.95
C GLY A 30 22.11 -8.31 4.68
N VAL A 31 22.39 -9.37 3.92
CA VAL A 31 23.76 -9.79 3.56
C VAL A 31 24.00 -9.53 2.08
N ALA A 32 25.17 -8.96 1.74
CA ALA A 32 25.54 -8.70 0.36
C ALA A 32 25.49 -9.96 -0.51
N GLY A 33 24.85 -9.86 -1.69
CA GLY A 33 24.67 -10.97 -2.62
C GLY A 33 23.49 -11.90 -2.29
N VAL A 34 22.82 -11.72 -1.14
CA VAL A 34 21.56 -12.40 -0.83
C VAL A 34 20.40 -11.57 -1.37
N PRO A 35 19.39 -12.18 -2.03
CA PRO A 35 18.25 -11.43 -2.52
C PRO A 35 17.47 -10.72 -1.41
N SER A 36 16.77 -9.64 -1.74
CA SER A 36 15.82 -9.00 -0.80
C SER A 36 14.76 -9.99 -0.34
N LEU A 37 14.14 -9.70 0.81
CA LEU A 37 13.12 -10.60 1.38
C LEU A 37 11.95 -10.78 0.44
N SER A 38 11.49 -9.68 -0.18
CA SER A 38 10.44 -9.71 -1.20
C SER A 38 10.82 -10.59 -2.38
N HIS A 39 12.03 -10.44 -2.94
CA HIS A 39 12.46 -11.26 -4.08
C HIS A 39 12.49 -12.75 -3.71
N ALA A 40 13.11 -13.09 -2.58
CA ALA A 40 13.25 -14.47 -2.13
C ALA A 40 11.90 -15.13 -1.85
N MET A 41 11.00 -14.42 -1.15
CA MET A 41 9.68 -14.94 -0.80
C MET A 41 8.78 -15.02 -2.02
N HIS A 42 8.55 -13.93 -2.73
CA HIS A 42 7.62 -13.94 -3.85
C HIS A 42 8.11 -14.83 -4.99
N GLY A 43 9.41 -14.80 -5.32
CA GLY A 43 10.00 -15.65 -6.38
C GLY A 43 9.88 -17.14 -6.09
N SER A 44 10.01 -17.54 -4.82
CA SER A 44 9.84 -18.94 -4.41
C SER A 44 8.39 -19.44 -4.51
N HIS A 45 7.41 -18.53 -4.44
CA HIS A 45 5.97 -18.86 -4.43
C HIS A 45 5.28 -18.60 -5.77
N ALA A 46 5.82 -17.75 -6.64
CA ALA A 46 5.15 -17.31 -7.88
C ALA A 46 4.64 -18.48 -8.76
N SER A 47 5.41 -19.57 -8.88
CA SER A 47 5.05 -20.75 -9.66
C SER A 47 4.13 -21.76 -8.93
N ARG A 48 3.73 -21.47 -7.70
CA ARG A 48 3.09 -22.43 -6.78
C ARG A 48 1.79 -21.90 -6.17
N MET A 49 1.20 -20.87 -6.77
CA MET A 49 -0.03 -20.26 -6.27
C MET A 49 -1.30 -21.01 -6.65
N GLN A 50 -1.22 -22.05 -7.50
CA GLN A 50 -2.40 -22.81 -7.95
C GLN A 50 -3.25 -23.37 -6.80
N PRO A 51 -2.68 -23.99 -5.73
CA PRO A 51 -3.49 -24.48 -4.63
C PRO A 51 -4.28 -23.37 -3.90
N ILE A 52 -3.78 -22.14 -3.88
CA ILE A 52 -4.50 -21.00 -3.31
C ILE A 52 -5.67 -20.60 -4.19
N ALA A 53 -5.49 -20.63 -5.52
CA ALA A 53 -6.58 -20.42 -6.45
C ALA A 53 -7.66 -21.51 -6.30
N ASP A 54 -7.25 -22.76 -6.11
CA ASP A 54 -8.17 -23.91 -5.93
C ASP A 54 -8.98 -23.82 -4.62
N MET A 55 -8.46 -23.11 -3.60
CA MET A 55 -9.19 -22.81 -2.35
C MET A 55 -10.26 -21.73 -2.52
N GLY A 56 -10.39 -21.13 -3.71
CA GLY A 56 -11.40 -20.09 -3.99
C GLY A 56 -11.07 -18.74 -3.37
N LEU A 57 -9.79 -18.48 -3.03
CA LEU A 57 -9.39 -17.18 -2.51
C LEU A 57 -9.37 -16.16 -3.67
N GLY A 58 -10.32 -15.23 -3.66
CA GLY A 58 -10.46 -14.23 -4.74
C GLY A 58 -9.23 -13.33 -4.94
N ASN A 59 -8.43 -13.12 -3.88
CA ASN A 59 -7.16 -12.41 -3.96
C ASN A 59 -6.03 -13.27 -3.35
N ALA A 60 -5.16 -13.81 -4.21
CA ALA A 60 -4.09 -14.70 -3.79
C ALA A 60 -3.05 -14.04 -2.85
N CYS A 61 -2.91 -12.71 -2.89
CA CYS A 61 -2.01 -11.98 -2.00
C CYS A 61 -2.41 -12.16 -0.52
N TYR A 62 -3.71 -12.33 -0.25
CA TYR A 62 -4.26 -12.53 1.10
C TYR A 62 -3.94 -13.91 1.69
N ALA A 63 -3.31 -14.81 0.94
CA ALA A 63 -2.73 -16.01 1.53
C ALA A 63 -1.55 -15.68 2.48
N CYS A 64 -0.92 -14.51 2.31
CA CYS A 64 0.24 -14.09 3.11
C CYS A 64 0.11 -12.67 3.68
N HIS A 65 -0.48 -11.74 2.94
CA HIS A 65 -0.50 -10.32 3.31
C HIS A 65 -1.92 -9.77 3.28
N PRO A 66 -2.50 -9.29 4.38
CA PRO A 66 -2.25 -9.58 5.81
C PRO A 66 -2.91 -10.91 6.27
N GLY A 67 -3.33 -11.75 5.33
CA GLY A 67 -4.22 -12.88 5.62
C GLY A 67 -5.65 -12.63 5.13
N PHE A 68 -6.43 -13.71 5.03
CA PHE A 68 -7.81 -13.71 4.54
C PHE A 68 -8.83 -13.05 5.50
N GLN A 69 -8.40 -12.65 6.70
CA GLN A 69 -9.27 -12.01 7.70
C GLN A 69 -9.24 -10.48 7.61
N THR A 70 -8.04 -9.90 7.53
CA THR A 70 -7.87 -8.45 7.66
C THR A 70 -8.17 -7.69 6.37
N ASN A 71 -7.91 -8.30 5.19
CA ASN A 71 -8.25 -7.74 3.87
C ASN A 71 -7.85 -6.26 3.72
N CYS A 72 -6.54 -5.98 3.62
CA CYS A 72 -6.02 -4.61 3.65
C CYS A 72 -6.63 -3.68 2.60
N GLN A 73 -6.93 -4.17 1.40
CA GLN A 73 -7.57 -3.40 0.33
C GLN A 73 -9.09 -3.39 0.50
N ARG A 74 -9.60 -2.22 0.87
CA ARG A 74 -11.00 -1.97 1.25
C ARG A 74 -11.44 -0.55 0.92
N ASP A 75 -10.83 0.02 -0.10
CA ASP A 75 -11.08 1.37 -0.60
C ASP A 75 -12.03 1.37 -1.80
N VAL A 76 -12.24 2.57 -2.36
CA VAL A 76 -13.01 2.77 -3.59
C VAL A 76 -12.50 1.94 -4.77
N HIS A 77 -11.20 1.62 -4.83
CA HIS A 77 -10.64 0.80 -5.91
C HIS A 77 -11.15 -0.62 -5.83
N TYR A 78 -11.18 -1.20 -4.62
CA TYR A 78 -11.79 -2.51 -4.40
C TYR A 78 -13.26 -2.55 -4.84
N GLU A 79 -14.06 -1.52 -4.52
CA GLU A 79 -15.46 -1.43 -4.95
C GLU A 79 -15.61 -1.43 -6.48
N LYS A 80 -14.64 -0.87 -7.20
CA LYS A 80 -14.60 -0.85 -8.67
C LYS A 80 -13.95 -2.08 -9.30
N GLY A 81 -13.62 -3.11 -8.50
CA GLY A 81 -13.00 -4.34 -8.99
C GLY A 81 -11.54 -4.17 -9.40
N ILE A 82 -10.86 -3.15 -8.85
CA ILE A 82 -9.42 -2.96 -8.98
C ILE A 82 -8.77 -3.58 -7.75
N PHE A 83 -7.90 -4.56 -7.95
CA PHE A 83 -7.26 -5.35 -6.91
C PHE A 83 -5.74 -5.08 -6.85
N CYS A 84 -5.06 -5.68 -5.87
CA CYS A 84 -3.63 -5.49 -5.64
C CYS A 84 -2.78 -5.63 -6.91
N VAL A 85 -3.11 -6.60 -7.77
CA VAL A 85 -2.35 -6.91 -9.00
C VAL A 85 -2.47 -5.84 -10.07
N ASP A 86 -3.54 -5.04 -10.05
CA ASP A 86 -3.77 -3.98 -11.04
C ASP A 86 -2.83 -2.78 -10.82
N CYS A 87 -2.29 -2.64 -9.60
CA CYS A 87 -1.29 -1.63 -9.27
C CYS A 87 0.10 -2.22 -9.06
N HIS A 88 0.23 -3.30 -8.28
CA HIS A 88 1.51 -3.89 -7.91
C HIS A 88 2.02 -4.97 -8.87
N GLY A 89 1.17 -5.48 -9.77
CA GLY A 89 1.47 -6.63 -10.62
C GLY A 89 1.32 -7.98 -9.91
N ASP A 90 1.62 -9.05 -10.64
CA ASP A 90 1.54 -10.42 -10.13
C ASP A 90 2.71 -10.78 -9.19
N MET A 91 2.71 -12.02 -8.68
CA MET A 91 3.76 -12.53 -7.80
C MET A 91 5.16 -12.49 -8.43
N ALA A 92 5.27 -12.59 -9.75
CA ALA A 92 6.55 -12.49 -10.44
C ALA A 92 7.02 -11.03 -10.54
N ALA A 93 6.10 -10.09 -10.76
CA ALA A 93 6.38 -8.65 -10.77
C ALA A 93 6.89 -8.17 -9.40
N VAL A 94 6.21 -8.53 -8.31
CA VAL A 94 6.68 -8.18 -6.95
C VAL A 94 7.93 -8.95 -6.52
N ALA A 95 8.24 -10.06 -7.19
CA ALA A 95 9.51 -10.78 -7.06
C ALA A 95 10.63 -10.18 -7.92
N SER A 96 10.43 -9.11 -8.67
CA SER A 96 11.49 -8.56 -9.52
C SER A 96 12.74 -8.18 -8.71
N PRO A 97 13.95 -8.62 -9.10
CA PRO A 97 15.18 -8.21 -8.43
C PRO A 97 15.53 -6.73 -8.68
N PHE A 98 14.89 -6.09 -9.67
CA PHE A 98 15.06 -4.67 -9.98
C PHE A 98 14.12 -3.77 -9.17
N ARG A 99 13.28 -4.35 -8.32
CA ARG A 99 12.36 -3.63 -7.45
C ARG A 99 12.93 -3.58 -6.04
N THR A 100 12.94 -2.38 -5.46
CA THR A 100 13.18 -2.13 -4.05
C THR A 100 11.84 -2.10 -3.31
N PRO A 101 11.48 -3.12 -2.52
CA PRO A 101 10.18 -3.17 -1.84
C PRO A 101 10.01 -1.99 -0.88
N TRP A 102 8.78 -1.47 -0.74
CA TRP A 102 8.44 -0.32 0.11
C TRP A 102 9.02 1.03 -0.34
N VAL A 103 9.83 1.03 -1.40
CA VAL A 103 10.40 2.23 -2.03
C VAL A 103 9.82 2.38 -3.43
N ASP A 104 9.94 1.33 -4.25
CA ASP A 104 9.38 1.24 -5.59
C ASP A 104 7.92 0.74 -5.51
N GLU A 105 7.04 1.65 -5.08
CA GLU A 105 5.60 1.41 -4.98
C GLU A 105 4.83 2.08 -6.13
N PRO A 106 3.63 1.57 -6.48
CA PRO A 106 2.78 2.18 -7.49
C PRO A 106 2.39 3.62 -7.10
N LEU A 107 2.41 4.51 -8.08
CA LEU A 107 1.95 5.89 -7.94
C LEU A 107 0.51 6.01 -8.43
N CYS A 108 -0.35 6.68 -7.66
CA CYS A 108 -1.71 7.06 -7.99
C CYS A 108 -1.75 7.87 -9.29
N GLY A 109 -0.81 8.80 -9.47
CA GLY A 109 -0.71 9.61 -10.70
C GLY A 109 -0.62 8.77 -11.99
N ASN A 110 -0.08 7.55 -11.94
CA ASN A 110 0.05 6.69 -13.12
C ASN A 110 -1.29 6.35 -13.80
N CYS A 111 -2.40 6.41 -13.06
CA CYS A 111 -3.74 6.23 -13.62
C CYS A 111 -4.59 7.51 -13.51
N HIS A 112 -4.55 8.19 -12.37
CA HIS A 112 -5.48 9.29 -12.09
C HIS A 112 -5.11 10.59 -12.80
N GLN A 113 -3.85 10.80 -13.18
CA GLN A 113 -3.41 12.02 -13.88
C GLN A 113 -4.17 12.22 -15.20
N ALA A 114 -4.52 11.14 -15.89
CA ALA A 114 -5.25 11.22 -17.16
C ALA A 114 -6.66 11.84 -16.99
N GLY A 115 -7.32 11.59 -15.86
CA GLY A 115 -8.62 12.16 -15.53
C GLY A 115 -8.54 13.58 -14.97
N HIS A 116 -7.44 13.90 -14.29
CA HIS A 116 -7.23 15.21 -13.66
C HIS A 116 -5.79 15.69 -13.89
N PRO A 117 -5.48 16.26 -15.08
CA PRO A 117 -4.11 16.56 -15.48
C PRO A 117 -3.44 17.66 -14.65
N ASN A 118 -4.22 18.46 -13.93
CA ASN A 118 -3.72 19.59 -13.14
C ASN A 118 -3.70 19.29 -11.63
N TYR A 119 -3.95 18.04 -11.22
CA TYR A 119 -3.97 17.68 -9.80
C TYR A 119 -2.65 17.01 -9.42
N ASP A 120 -2.20 17.28 -8.20
CA ASP A 120 -1.08 16.59 -7.56
C ASP A 120 -1.62 15.37 -6.81
N PHE A 121 -1.19 14.18 -7.24
CA PHE A 121 -1.54 12.90 -6.60
C PHE A 121 -0.48 12.44 -5.60
N GLU A 122 0.76 12.87 -5.80
CA GLU A 122 1.91 12.68 -4.91
C GLU A 122 2.87 13.86 -5.06
N GLU A 123 3.70 14.09 -4.04
CA GLU A 123 4.87 14.95 -4.24
C GLU A 123 5.91 14.25 -5.12
N PRO A 124 6.66 14.99 -5.97
CA PRO A 124 7.72 14.41 -6.78
C PRO A 124 8.75 13.65 -5.92
N GLY A 125 8.95 12.38 -6.24
CA GLY A 125 9.89 11.50 -5.54
C GLY A 125 9.43 10.98 -4.18
N LYS A 126 8.16 11.19 -3.80
CA LYS A 126 7.56 10.61 -2.60
C LYS A 126 6.41 9.68 -2.96
N LEU A 127 6.14 8.75 -2.05
CA LEU A 127 4.92 7.94 -2.11
C LEU A 127 3.75 8.74 -1.52
N PHE A 128 2.52 8.39 -1.91
CA PHE A 128 1.31 9.01 -1.37
C PHE A 128 1.31 9.07 0.17
N LYS A 129 1.74 7.99 0.85
CA LYS A 129 1.78 7.94 2.33
C LYS A 129 2.67 9.01 2.96
N ASP A 130 3.70 9.46 2.24
CA ASP A 130 4.68 10.44 2.69
C ASP A 130 4.43 11.83 2.10
N SER A 131 3.46 11.93 1.19
CA SER A 131 3.14 13.16 0.47
C SER A 131 2.27 14.10 1.30
N ARG A 132 2.50 15.38 1.12
CA ARG A 132 1.78 16.49 1.77
C ARG A 132 1.32 17.51 0.73
N GLY A 133 0.23 18.21 1.07
CA GLY A 133 -0.31 19.36 0.35
C GLY A 133 -1.16 20.21 1.30
N HIS A 134 -1.68 21.35 0.84
CA HIS A 134 -2.57 22.23 1.61
C HIS A 134 -1.98 22.60 2.98
N GLY A 135 -0.96 23.47 2.97
CA GLY A 135 -0.26 23.89 4.20
C GLY A 135 0.45 22.75 4.96
N ASP A 136 1.17 21.88 4.24
CA ASP A 136 1.93 20.74 4.78
C ASP A 136 1.09 19.65 5.47
N VAL A 137 -0.20 19.55 5.15
CA VAL A 137 -1.06 18.46 5.63
C VAL A 137 -0.79 17.18 4.82
N HIS A 138 -0.61 16.04 5.48
CA HIS A 138 -0.45 14.77 4.80
C HIS A 138 -1.69 14.43 3.97
N CYS A 139 -1.50 13.95 2.73
CA CYS A 139 -2.61 13.58 1.85
C CYS A 139 -3.56 12.58 2.53
N SER A 140 -3.02 11.65 3.31
CA SER A 140 -3.77 10.65 4.06
C SER A 140 -4.69 11.22 5.15
N ALA A 141 -4.46 12.44 5.63
CA ALA A 141 -5.35 13.09 6.59
C ALA A 141 -6.72 13.43 5.98
N CYS A 142 -6.74 13.73 4.68
CA CYS A 142 -7.99 13.98 3.95
C CYS A 142 -8.50 12.73 3.23
N HIS A 143 -7.60 11.96 2.62
CA HIS A 143 -7.97 10.88 1.73
C HIS A 143 -8.02 9.50 2.42
N GLY A 144 -7.46 9.33 3.62
CA GLY A 144 -7.29 8.03 4.27
C GLY A 144 -5.93 7.38 3.94
N SER A 145 -5.65 6.22 4.53
CA SER A 145 -4.42 5.48 4.24
C SER A 145 -4.47 4.80 2.88
N PRO A 146 -3.32 4.54 2.22
CA PRO A 146 -3.27 3.62 1.08
C PRO A 146 -4.05 2.33 1.37
N HIS A 147 -4.78 1.82 0.38
CA HIS A 147 -5.65 0.63 0.48
C HIS A 147 -6.93 0.82 1.31
N ALA A 148 -7.12 1.97 1.95
CA ALA A 148 -8.34 2.37 2.65
C ALA A 148 -8.69 3.85 2.37
N ILE A 149 -8.45 4.27 1.12
CA ILE A 149 -8.82 5.61 0.63
C ILE A 149 -10.34 5.77 0.64
N GLY A 150 -10.78 6.94 1.11
CA GLY A 150 -12.18 7.27 1.32
C GLY A 150 -12.97 7.52 0.02
N PRO A 151 -14.28 7.20 0.00
CA PRO A 151 -14.98 6.38 0.99
C PRO A 151 -14.51 4.92 0.94
N ALA A 152 -14.15 4.38 2.10
CA ALA A 152 -13.82 2.97 2.22
C ALA A 152 -15.10 2.11 2.15
N VAL A 153 -14.98 0.84 1.81
CA VAL A 153 -16.14 -0.07 1.75
C VAL A 153 -16.55 -0.62 3.12
N THR A 154 -15.73 -0.40 4.15
CA THR A 154 -16.07 -0.81 5.52
C THR A 154 -16.46 0.40 6.36
N ASP A 155 -17.48 0.22 7.21
CA ASP A 155 -17.94 1.29 8.11
C ASP A 155 -16.86 1.73 9.09
N ALA A 156 -16.02 0.79 9.55
CA ALA A 156 -14.98 1.05 10.54
C ALA A 156 -13.93 2.04 10.03
N ASP A 157 -13.53 1.94 8.75
CA ASP A 157 -12.56 2.87 8.15
C ASP A 157 -13.14 4.27 7.90
N ASN A 158 -14.47 4.37 7.80
CA ASN A 158 -15.15 5.64 7.56
C ASN A 158 -15.48 6.41 8.85
N LEU A 159 -15.26 5.83 10.03
CA LEU A 159 -15.63 6.44 11.31
C LEU A 159 -15.02 7.82 11.52
N GLN A 160 -13.75 8.02 11.13
CA GLN A 160 -13.09 9.32 11.22
C GLN A 160 -13.82 10.38 10.39
N ALA A 161 -14.13 10.08 9.13
CA ALA A 161 -14.83 11.01 8.25
C ALA A 161 -16.24 11.31 8.76
N ILE A 162 -16.97 10.29 9.20
CA ILE A 162 -18.32 10.45 9.74
C ILE A 162 -18.31 11.37 10.97
N GLU A 163 -17.39 11.16 11.91
CA GLU A 163 -17.28 12.00 13.11
C GLU A 163 -16.94 13.46 12.77
N LEU A 164 -16.00 13.67 11.83
CA LEU A 164 -15.49 15.00 11.53
C LEU A 164 -16.44 15.84 10.66
N GLN A 165 -17.06 15.24 9.65
CA GLN A 165 -17.87 15.98 8.66
C GLN A 165 -19.32 15.50 8.53
N GLY A 166 -19.70 14.41 9.19
CA GLY A 166 -21.07 13.87 9.21
C GLY A 166 -21.38 12.85 8.12
N TYR A 167 -20.40 12.48 7.29
CA TYR A 167 -20.56 11.49 6.21
C TYR A 167 -19.24 10.80 5.87
N ALA A 168 -19.35 9.58 5.34
CA ALA A 168 -18.22 8.79 4.83
C ALA A 168 -17.63 9.41 3.55
N GLY A 169 -16.31 9.39 3.41
CA GLY A 169 -15.62 9.94 2.24
C GLY A 169 -14.30 10.57 2.59
N THR A 170 -13.68 11.22 1.61
CA THR A 170 -12.55 12.10 1.86
C THR A 170 -13.01 13.30 2.70
N ILE A 171 -12.14 13.81 3.57
CA ILE A 171 -12.40 15.04 4.31
C ILE A 171 -12.47 16.20 3.31
N ALA A 172 -13.66 16.76 3.14
CA ALA A 172 -13.93 17.83 2.18
C ALA A 172 -14.62 19.05 2.83
N LYS A 173 -15.06 18.93 4.10
CA LYS A 173 -15.62 20.05 4.85
C LYS A 173 -14.50 20.90 5.45
N CYS A 174 -14.25 22.09 4.90
CA CYS A 174 -13.15 22.97 5.33
C CYS A 174 -13.15 23.27 6.84
N THR A 175 -14.34 23.37 7.45
CA THR A 175 -14.49 23.66 8.89
C THR A 175 -14.16 22.48 9.81
N VAL A 176 -13.69 21.35 9.26
CA VAL A 176 -13.08 20.28 10.05
C VAL A 176 -11.77 20.74 10.68
N CYS A 177 -11.00 21.56 9.94
CA CYS A 177 -9.72 22.09 10.39
C CYS A 177 -9.74 23.61 10.59
N HIS A 178 -10.46 24.34 9.72
CA HIS A 178 -10.51 25.80 9.77
C HIS A 178 -11.59 26.29 10.75
N THR A 179 -11.29 27.33 11.53
CA THR A 179 -12.23 27.92 12.50
C THR A 179 -13.44 28.61 11.85
N SER A 180 -13.30 28.99 10.58
CA SER A 180 -14.35 29.59 9.75
C SER A 180 -14.17 29.12 8.30
N MET A 181 -15.24 29.18 7.51
CA MET A 181 -15.16 28.85 6.08
C MET A 181 -14.18 29.80 5.38
N PRO A 182 -13.12 29.30 4.72
CA PRO A 182 -12.27 30.11 3.87
C PRO A 182 -13.06 30.66 2.67
N ASN A 183 -12.67 31.84 2.20
CA ASN A 183 -13.29 32.46 1.02
C ASN A 183 -12.61 32.06 -0.30
N GLU A 184 -11.55 31.26 -0.24
CA GLU A 184 -10.81 30.74 -1.38
C GLU A 184 -11.20 29.28 -1.69
N GLY A 185 -11.01 28.88 -2.94
CA GLY A 185 -11.22 27.51 -3.37
C GLY A 185 -10.07 26.61 -2.93
N PHE A 186 -10.36 25.32 -2.74
CA PHE A 186 -9.33 24.30 -2.60
C PHE A 186 -8.90 23.82 -3.98
N PHE A 187 -7.64 23.97 -4.34
CA PHE A 187 -7.07 23.31 -5.50
C PHE A 187 -6.26 22.09 -5.01
N HIS A 188 -6.31 21.00 -5.77
CA HIS A 188 -5.51 19.81 -5.47
C HIS A 188 -4.08 20.05 -5.93
N SER A 189 -3.44 21.12 -5.45
CA SER A 189 -2.07 21.48 -5.77
C SER A 189 -1.27 21.75 -4.49
N ARG A 190 0.02 21.47 -4.55
CA ARG A 190 0.94 21.62 -3.42
C ARG A 190 1.21 23.06 -3.01
N ASP A 191 1.07 24.00 -3.95
CA ASP A 191 1.40 25.42 -3.73
C ASP A 191 0.23 26.22 -3.14
N ASP A 192 -0.86 25.54 -2.79
CA ASP A 192 -2.03 26.08 -2.08
C ASP A 192 -1.84 26.18 -0.56
#